data_AF-A0A0K6FT67-F1
#
_entry.id   AF-A0A0K6FT67-F1
#
_cell.length_a   1.000
_cell.length_b   1.000
_cell.length_c   1.000
_cell.angle_alpha   90.00
_cell.angle_beta   90.00
_cell.angle_gamma   90.00
#
_symmetry.space_group_name_H-M   'P 1'
#
loop_
_entity.id
_entity.type
_entity.pdbx_description
1 polymer ?
#
loop_
_entity_poly.entity_id
_entity_poly.type
_entity_poly.pdbx_seq_one_letter_code
_entity_poly.pdbx_strand_id
1 'polypeptide(L)'
;MIVTGGNTGIGMETCKALLNKNAKVYLAARSKSRADVAIEWLRHETNGKAPVFLELDLASLASVRKAVEEFKSKEHQLHVLFNNAGVMAPPVDQRTVDGYDLQFGTNVLGHYFFTTLLLPTLIHTAKTSPVAHGHARVVNTSSGMLHLAPKGGIVWGTLGIDISSVKAA
;
A
#
# COMPACT_ATOMS: atom_id res chain seq x y z
N MET A 1 8.65 -7.32 -3.20
CA MET A 1 7.21 -7.29 -2.87
C MET A 1 6.97 -6.13 -1.92
N ILE A 2 5.82 -5.46 -1.96
CA ILE A 2 5.49 -4.35 -1.06
C ILE A 2 4.24 -4.71 -0.26
N VAL A 3 4.27 -4.46 1.06
CA VAL A 3 3.11 -4.60 1.95
C VAL A 3 2.86 -3.27 2.66
N THR A 4 1.72 -2.62 2.38
CA THR A 4 1.33 -1.39 3.08
C THR A 4 0.75 -1.70 4.45
N GLY A 5 1.06 -0.86 5.46
CA GLY A 5 0.69 -1.15 6.85
C GLY A 5 1.39 -2.39 7.39
N GLY A 6 2.56 -2.71 6.85
CA GLY A 6 3.31 -3.93 7.18
C GLY A 6 3.89 -3.97 8.59
N ASN A 7 3.75 -2.90 9.37
CA ASN A 7 4.28 -2.79 10.73
C ASN A 7 3.30 -3.23 11.83
N THR A 8 2.08 -3.69 11.48
CA THR A 8 1.10 -4.17 12.45
C THR A 8 0.06 -5.11 11.82
N GLY A 9 -0.66 -5.85 12.66
CA GLY A 9 -1.82 -6.67 12.29
C GLY A 9 -1.57 -7.61 11.11
N ILE A 10 -2.54 -7.70 10.20
CA ILE A 10 -2.50 -8.57 9.02
C ILE A 10 -1.29 -8.25 8.12
N GLY A 11 -0.90 -6.98 8.03
CA GLY A 11 0.26 -6.57 7.23
C GLY A 11 1.57 -7.14 7.78
N MET A 12 1.75 -7.12 9.10
CA MET A 12 2.94 -7.68 9.76
C MET A 12 3.04 -9.19 9.59
N GLU A 13 1.93 -9.91 9.78
CA GLU A 13 1.89 -11.36 9.54
C GLU A 13 2.11 -11.72 8.07
N THR A 14 1.62 -10.88 7.15
CA THR A 14 1.91 -11.03 5.71
C THR A 14 3.41 -10.87 5.45
N CYS A 15 4.06 -9.86 6.03
CA CYS A 15 5.52 -9.71 5.95
C CYS A 15 6.24 -10.96 6.47
N LYS A 16 5.86 -11.48 7.65
CA LYS A 16 6.44 -12.69 8.26
C LYS A 16 6.33 -13.90 7.33
N ALA A 17 5.14 -14.16 6.79
CA ALA A 17 4.89 -15.28 5.88
C ALA A 17 5.75 -15.18 4.61
N LEU A 18 5.85 -13.99 4.02
CA LEU A 18 6.65 -13.75 2.81
C LEU A 18 8.15 -13.90 3.07
N LEU A 19 8.67 -13.37 4.19
CA LEU A 19 10.07 -13.53 4.60
C LEU A 19 10.44 -15.00 4.84
N ASN A 20 9.56 -15.77 5.46
CA ASN A 20 9.75 -17.22 5.64
C ASN A 20 9.80 -17.99 4.31
N LYS A 21 9.22 -17.44 3.24
CA LYS A 21 9.35 -17.94 1.86
C LYS A 21 10.53 -17.34 1.09
N ASN A 22 11.47 -16.69 1.79
CA ASN A 22 12.66 -16.04 1.22
C ASN A 22 12.36 -14.88 0.27
N ALA A 23 11.16 -14.29 0.35
CA ALA A 23 10.84 -13.13 -0.47
C ALA A 23 11.58 -11.88 0.02
N LYS A 24 12.00 -11.02 -0.91
CA LYS A 24 12.39 -9.64 -0.58
C LYS A 24 11.13 -8.81 -0.35
N VAL A 25 10.95 -8.38 0.90
CA VAL A 25 9.75 -7.65 1.36
C VAL A 25 10.12 -6.21 1.68
N TYR A 26 9.35 -5.28 1.13
CA TYR A 26 9.31 -3.89 1.56
C TYR A 26 8.13 -3.72 2.51
N LEU A 27 8.44 -3.38 3.76
CA LEU A 27 7.48 -3.05 4.79
C LEU A 27 7.19 -1.55 4.68
N ALA A 28 6.05 -1.22 4.07
CA ALA A 28 5.66 0.15 3.83
C ALA A 28 4.80 0.69 4.99
N ALA A 29 5.27 1.74 5.66
CA ALA A 29 4.61 2.32 6.82
C ALA A 29 4.94 3.80 7.01
N ARG A 30 4.09 4.51 7.75
CA ARG A 30 4.20 5.96 8.01
C ARG A 30 5.27 6.34 9.02
N SER A 31 5.44 5.50 10.04
CA SER A 31 6.23 5.82 11.22
C SER A 31 7.45 4.93 11.25
N LYS A 32 8.62 5.52 11.01
CA LYS A 32 9.89 4.80 11.04
C LYS A 32 10.13 4.11 12.39
N SER A 33 9.89 4.79 13.51
CA SER A 33 10.07 4.20 14.84
C SER A 33 9.21 2.96 15.07
N ARG A 34 7.94 2.97 14.66
CA ARG A 34 7.08 1.78 14.74
C ARG A 34 7.47 0.69 13.75
N ALA A 35 7.96 1.08 12.57
CA ALA A 35 8.48 0.13 11.59
C ALA A 35 9.75 -0.56 12.10
N ASP A 36 10.67 0.17 12.75
CA ASP A 36 11.91 -0.38 13.30
C ASP A 36 11.62 -1.44 14.37
N VAL A 37 10.65 -1.19 15.27
CA VAL A 37 10.19 -2.20 16.25
C VAL A 37 9.64 -3.45 15.55
N ALA A 38 8.80 -3.28 14.53
CA ALA A 38 8.23 -4.40 13.78
C ALA A 38 9.30 -5.17 12.99
N ILE A 39 10.29 -4.48 12.42
CA ILE A 39 11.42 -5.07 11.70
C ILE A 39 12.25 -5.95 12.63
N GLU A 40 12.53 -5.49 13.84
CA GLU A 40 13.29 -6.27 14.81
C GLU A 40 12.53 -7.52 15.27
N TRP A 41 11.23 -7.37 15.53
CA TRP A 41 10.36 -8.51 15.82
C TRP A 41 10.35 -9.52 14.65
N LEU A 42 10.17 -9.05 13.41
CA LEU A 42 10.19 -9.91 12.22
C LEU A 42 11.53 -10.60 12.02
N ARG A 43 12.64 -9.93 12.34
CA ARG A 43 14.00 -10.50 12.30
C ARG A 43 14.12 -11.69 13.23
N HIS A 44 13.63 -11.57 14.46
CA HIS A 44 13.59 -12.68 15.41
C HIS A 44 12.71 -13.83 14.90
N GLU A 45 11.51 -13.50 14.40
CA GLU A 45 10.49 -14.48 14.00
C GLU A 45 10.76 -15.21 12.67
N THR A 46 11.76 -14.78 11.91
CA THR A 46 12.05 -15.31 10.57
C THR A 46 13.51 -15.72 10.39
N ASN A 47 14.16 -16.13 11.49
CA ASN A 47 15.54 -16.61 11.54
C ASN A 47 16.54 -15.61 10.95
N GLY A 48 16.43 -14.34 11.37
CA GLY A 48 17.36 -13.28 11.00
C GLY A 48 17.01 -12.52 9.71
N LYS A 49 15.95 -12.91 8.99
CA LYS A 49 15.51 -12.19 7.79
C LYS A 49 14.73 -10.94 8.18
N ALA A 50 14.98 -9.83 7.50
CA ALA A 50 14.32 -8.57 7.79
C ALA A 50 13.75 -7.95 6.51
N PRO A 51 12.57 -7.31 6.58
CA PRO A 51 12.09 -6.54 5.45
C PRO A 51 12.85 -5.21 5.35
N VAL A 52 12.79 -4.59 4.18
CA VAL A 52 13.31 -3.24 3.94
C VAL A 52 12.22 -2.24 4.31
N PHE A 53 12.53 -1.24 5.13
CA PHE A 53 11.59 -0.16 5.41
C PHE A 53 11.36 0.70 4.15
N LEU A 54 10.09 1.02 3.89
CA LEU A 54 9.68 2.02 2.91
C LEU A 54 8.77 3.04 3.59
N GLU A 55 9.18 4.30 3.64
CA GLU A 55 8.33 5.34 4.20
C GLU A 55 7.15 5.61 3.27
N LEU A 56 5.93 5.43 3.78
CA LEU A 56 4.71 5.62 3.01
C LEU A 56 3.58 6.12 3.91
N ASP A 57 3.16 7.37 3.68
CA ASP A 57 1.90 7.92 4.17
C ASP A 57 0.87 8.05 3.05
N LEU A 58 -0.13 7.17 3.11
CA LEU A 58 -1.25 7.15 2.17
C LEU A 58 -2.19 8.34 2.35
N ALA A 59 -2.10 9.06 3.46
CA ALA A 59 -2.78 10.34 3.66
C ALA A 59 -1.99 11.54 3.10
N SER A 60 -0.95 11.31 2.29
CA SER A 60 -0.19 12.34 1.58
C SER A 60 0.21 11.88 0.18
N LEU A 61 -0.36 12.48 -0.87
CA LEU A 61 -0.01 12.14 -2.25
C LEU A 61 1.47 12.45 -2.57
N ALA A 62 2.07 13.43 -1.89
CA ALA A 62 3.50 13.70 -1.98
C ALA A 62 4.35 12.56 -1.38
N SER A 63 3.95 12.02 -0.21
CA SER A 63 4.61 10.85 0.39
C SER A 63 4.48 9.62 -0.51
N VAL A 64 3.30 9.40 -1.12
CA VAL A 64 3.08 8.32 -2.08
C VAL A 64 4.05 8.39 -3.27
N ARG A 65 4.25 9.57 -3.88
CA ARG A 65 5.23 9.74 -4.97
C ARG A 65 6.65 9.41 -4.52
N LYS A 66 7.08 9.96 -3.38
CA LYS A 66 8.41 9.70 -2.82
C LYS A 66 8.67 8.21 -2.58
N ALA A 67 7.69 7.49 -2.03
CA ALA A 67 7.80 6.05 -1.81
C ALA A 67 7.97 5.27 -3.12
N VAL A 68 7.25 5.67 -4.18
CA VAL A 68 7.38 5.03 -5.50
C VAL A 68 8.74 5.32 -6.13
N GLU A 69 9.21 6.56 -6.06
CA GLU A 69 10.52 6.96 -6.56
C GLU A 69 11.64 6.20 -5.84
N GLU A 70 11.57 6.13 -4.51
CA GLU A 70 12.51 5.37 -3.69
C GLU A 70 12.52 3.89 -4.08
N PHE A 71 11.34 3.26 -4.20
CA PHE A 71 11.24 1.87 -4.61
C PHE A 71 11.84 1.65 -6.01
N LYS A 72 11.48 2.49 -7.00
CA LYS A 72 11.95 2.37 -8.38
C LYS A 72 13.45 2.67 -8.54
N SER A 73 14.04 3.45 -7.64
CA SER A 73 15.49 3.65 -7.60
C SER A 73 16.28 2.40 -7.16
N LYS A 74 15.61 1.48 -6.46
CA LYS A 74 16.22 0.26 -5.87
C LYS A 74 15.80 -1.01 -6.61
N GLU A 75 14.66 -0.99 -7.28
CA GLU A 75 14.01 -2.17 -7.84
C GLU A 75 13.45 -1.91 -9.23
N HIS A 76 13.67 -2.85 -10.14
CA HIS A 76 13.10 -2.84 -11.49
C HIS A 76 11.88 -3.74 -11.63
N GLN A 77 11.59 -4.56 -10.63
CA GLN A 77 10.49 -5.52 -10.64
C GLN A 77 9.67 -5.46 -9.35
N LEU A 78 8.35 -5.62 -9.50
CA LEU A 78 7.39 -5.72 -8.43
C LEU A 78 6.46 -6.93 -8.68
N HIS A 79 6.71 -8.02 -7.96
CA HIS A 79 5.95 -9.25 -8.12
C HIS A 79 4.62 -9.24 -7.36
N VAL A 80 4.57 -8.57 -6.21
CA VAL A 80 3.36 -8.48 -5.40
C VAL A 80 3.27 -7.11 -4.72
N LEU A 81 2.10 -6.48 -4.84
CA LEU A 81 1.67 -5.31 -4.08
C LEU A 81 0.47 -5.69 -3.20
N PHE A 82 0.66 -5.67 -1.88
CA PHE A 82 -0.41 -5.82 -0.88
C PHE A 82 -0.83 -4.45 -0.37
N ASN A 83 -1.98 -3.98 -0.86
CA ASN A 83 -2.66 -2.79 -0.37
C ASN A 83 -3.47 -3.17 0.88
N ASN A 84 -2.80 -3.17 2.03
CA ASN A 84 -3.35 -3.64 3.30
C ASN A 84 -3.60 -2.51 4.32
N ALA A 85 -2.87 -1.40 4.24
CA ALA A 85 -3.02 -0.32 5.21
C ALA A 85 -4.48 0.19 5.25
N GLY A 86 -4.91 0.66 6.41
CA GLY A 86 -6.21 1.30 6.53
C GLY A 86 -6.39 1.93 7.89
N VAL A 87 -7.31 2.89 7.94
CA VAL A 87 -7.86 3.44 9.17
C VAL A 87 -9.36 3.12 9.25
N MET A 88 -9.91 3.09 10.45
CA MET A 88 -11.32 2.79 10.68
C MET A 88 -11.88 3.83 11.65
N ALA A 89 -12.99 4.45 11.26
CA ALA A 89 -13.72 5.44 12.05
C ALA A 89 -12.84 6.57 12.61
N PRO A 90 -12.01 7.26 11.79
CA PRO A 90 -11.41 8.51 12.23
C PRO A 90 -12.51 9.57 12.49
N PRO A 91 -12.22 10.63 13.27
CA PRO A 91 -13.10 11.79 13.37
C PRO A 91 -13.52 12.30 11.99
N VAL A 92 -14.80 12.65 11.84
CA VAL A 92 -15.44 13.00 10.56
C VAL A 92 -14.83 14.26 9.92
N ASP A 93 -14.34 15.18 10.75
CA ASP A 93 -13.69 16.41 10.34
C ASP A 93 -12.20 16.23 10.00
N GLN A 94 -11.63 15.06 10.30
CA GLN A 94 -10.22 14.80 10.03
C GLN A 94 -9.97 14.61 8.53
N ARG A 95 -8.99 15.34 8.02
CA ARG A 95 -8.60 15.32 6.61
C ARG A 95 -7.16 14.86 6.40
N THR A 96 -6.88 14.37 5.21
CA THR A 96 -5.52 14.19 4.69
C THR A 96 -4.84 15.54 4.49
N VAL A 97 -3.52 15.55 4.29
CA VAL A 97 -2.80 16.80 4.00
C VAL A 97 -3.22 17.43 2.67
N ASP A 98 -3.78 16.62 1.77
CA ASP A 98 -4.31 17.04 0.48
C ASP A 98 -5.80 17.46 0.54
N GLY A 99 -6.40 17.49 1.73
CA GLY A 99 -7.75 18.02 1.97
C GLY A 99 -8.91 17.03 1.81
N TYR A 100 -8.64 15.74 1.60
CA TYR A 100 -9.67 14.69 1.52
C TYR A 100 -10.09 14.19 2.90
N ASP A 101 -11.29 13.63 3.03
CA ASP A 101 -11.65 12.82 4.21
C ASP A 101 -10.55 11.79 4.52
N LEU A 102 -10.17 11.64 5.79
CA LEU A 102 -9.01 10.82 6.15
C LEU A 102 -9.20 9.34 5.78
N GLN A 103 -10.39 8.78 6.01
CA GLN A 103 -10.64 7.37 5.76
C GLN A 103 -10.66 7.08 4.27
N PHE A 104 -11.36 7.89 3.48
CA PHE A 104 -11.38 7.80 2.03
C PHE A 104 -9.99 8.03 1.43
N GLY A 105 -9.31 9.08 1.89
CA GLY A 105 -7.97 9.45 1.45
C GLY A 105 -6.95 8.33 1.69
N THR A 106 -6.95 7.73 2.89
CA THR A 106 -6.01 6.66 3.25
C THR A 106 -6.37 5.32 2.59
N ASN A 107 -7.63 4.89 2.73
CA ASN A 107 -8.03 3.53 2.38
C ASN A 107 -8.25 3.36 0.88
N VAL A 108 -8.64 4.42 0.17
CA VAL A 108 -9.00 4.37 -1.26
C VAL A 108 -8.02 5.18 -2.10
N LEU A 109 -8.00 6.50 -1.93
CA LEU A 109 -7.28 7.40 -2.85
C LEU A 109 -5.76 7.16 -2.83
N GLY A 110 -5.17 7.04 -1.65
CA GLY A 110 -3.74 6.78 -1.47
C GLY A 110 -3.31 5.45 -2.11
N HIS A 111 -4.06 4.36 -1.89
CA HIS A 111 -3.76 3.06 -2.51
C HIS A 111 -3.97 3.06 -4.01
N TYR A 112 -5.04 3.68 -4.49
CA TYR A 112 -5.30 3.84 -5.92
C TYR A 112 -4.13 4.57 -6.59
N PHE A 113 -3.72 5.69 -6.02
CA PHE A 113 -2.63 6.49 -6.56
C PHE A 113 -1.29 5.75 -6.50
N PHE A 114 -0.97 5.11 -5.37
CA PHE A 114 0.24 4.29 -5.22
C PHE A 114 0.30 3.14 -6.23
N THR A 115 -0.81 2.42 -6.39
CA THR A 115 -0.92 1.33 -7.38
C THR A 115 -0.77 1.86 -8.79
N THR A 116 -1.41 2.98 -9.13
CA THR A 116 -1.34 3.59 -10.46
C THR A 116 0.10 3.95 -10.85
N LEU A 117 0.85 4.56 -9.93
CA LEU A 117 2.26 4.91 -10.18
C LEU A 117 3.17 3.66 -10.30
N LEU A 118 2.80 2.54 -9.68
CA LEU A 118 3.52 1.27 -9.75
C LEU A 118 3.08 0.36 -10.90
N LEU A 119 1.97 0.66 -11.57
CA LEU A 119 1.44 -0.15 -12.69
C LEU A 119 2.50 -0.41 -13.78
N PRO A 120 3.30 0.58 -14.24
CA PRO A 120 4.33 0.31 -15.24
C PRO A 120 5.32 -0.77 -14.79
N THR A 121 5.74 -0.75 -13.52
CA THR A 121 6.66 -1.74 -12.93
C THR A 121 6.00 -3.11 -12.78
N LEU A 122 4.73 -3.15 -12.34
CA LEU A 122 3.93 -4.39 -12.24
C LEU A 122 3.76 -5.05 -13.62
N ILE A 123 3.38 -4.27 -14.63
CA ILE A 123 3.19 -4.73 -16.01
C ILE A 123 4.52 -5.21 -16.60
N HIS A 124 5.60 -4.46 -16.39
CA HIS A 124 6.94 -4.88 -16.82
C HIS A 124 7.29 -6.24 -16.21
N THR A 125 7.13 -6.38 -14.90
CA THR A 125 7.39 -7.64 -14.18
C THR A 125 6.56 -8.79 -14.75
N ALA A 126 5.27 -8.58 -14.96
CA ALA A 126 4.39 -9.61 -15.51
C ALA A 126 4.78 -10.08 -16.93
N LYS A 127 5.39 -9.21 -17.74
CA LYS A 127 5.88 -9.52 -19.09
C LYS A 127 7.24 -10.22 -19.10
N THR A 128 8.13 -9.86 -18.17
CA THR A 128 9.52 -10.34 -18.15
C THR A 128 9.75 -11.56 -17.27
N SER A 129 8.89 -11.80 -16.28
CA SER A 129 9.06 -12.93 -15.37
C SER A 129 8.61 -14.25 -16.02
N PRO A 130 9.35 -15.36 -15.86
CA PRO A 130 8.94 -16.66 -16.40
C PRO A 130 7.56 -17.09 -15.88
N VAL A 131 6.71 -17.66 -16.74
CA VAL A 131 5.35 -18.11 -16.39
C VAL A 131 5.33 -19.07 -15.19
N ALA A 132 6.39 -19.89 -15.04
CA ALA A 132 6.57 -20.81 -13.92
C ALA A 132 6.68 -20.13 -12.53
N HIS A 133 7.06 -18.84 -12.47
CA HIS A 133 7.17 -18.07 -11.22
C HIS A 133 5.96 -17.19 -10.93
N GLY A 134 4.92 -17.26 -11.78
CA GLY A 134 3.67 -16.53 -11.62
C GLY A 134 3.72 -15.08 -12.12
N HIS A 135 2.55 -14.55 -12.49
CA HIS A 135 2.39 -13.15 -12.89
C HIS A 135 2.39 -12.21 -11.67
N ALA A 136 2.73 -10.94 -11.91
CA ALA A 136 2.60 -9.90 -10.90
C ALA A 136 1.17 -9.82 -10.35
N ARG A 137 1.00 -9.63 -9.04
CA ARG A 137 -0.30 -9.59 -8.37
C ARG A 137 -0.48 -8.31 -7.56
N VAL A 138 -1.71 -7.78 -7.59
CA VAL A 138 -2.17 -6.75 -6.65
C VAL A 138 -3.24 -7.37 -5.76
N VAL A 139 -3.08 -7.24 -4.45
CA VAL A 139 -4.02 -7.75 -3.46
C VAL A 139 -4.50 -6.58 -2.61
N ASN A 140 -5.81 -6.40 -2.50
CA ASN A 140 -6.42 -5.34 -1.70
C ASN A 140 -7.11 -5.94 -0.48
N THR A 141 -6.68 -5.56 0.72
CA THR A 141 -7.43 -5.84 1.94
C THR A 141 -8.68 -4.96 1.97
N SER A 142 -9.84 -5.57 2.07
CA SER A 142 -11.12 -4.88 2.24
C SER A 142 -11.71 -5.23 3.61
N SER A 143 -13.03 -5.32 3.74
CA SER A 143 -13.70 -5.85 4.94
C SER A 143 -15.08 -6.38 4.61
N GLY A 144 -15.66 -7.14 5.54
CA GLY A 144 -17.07 -7.53 5.47
C GLY A 144 -18.05 -6.34 5.48
N MET A 145 -17.61 -5.15 5.95
CA MET A 145 -18.45 -3.95 5.90
C MET A 145 -18.74 -3.47 4.47
N LEU A 146 -18.00 -3.96 3.47
CA LEU A 146 -18.35 -3.73 2.07
C LEU A 146 -19.79 -4.18 1.75
N HIS A 147 -20.30 -5.22 2.42
CA HIS A 147 -21.67 -5.69 2.23
C HIS A 147 -22.74 -4.72 2.76
N LEU A 148 -22.34 -3.72 3.55
CA LEU A 148 -23.22 -2.65 4.05
C LEU A 148 -23.11 -1.36 3.20
N ALA A 149 -22.29 -1.36 2.15
CA ALA A 149 -22.11 -0.18 1.32
C ALA A 149 -23.41 0.19 0.56
N PRO A 150 -23.71 1.48 0.38
CA PRO A 150 -24.85 1.92 -0.41
C PRO A 150 -24.80 1.36 -1.84
N LYS A 151 -25.97 0.95 -2.36
CA LYS A 151 -26.09 0.58 -3.78
C LYS A 151 -25.77 1.81 -4.64
N GLY A 152 -24.91 1.65 -5.65
CA GLY A 152 -24.45 2.74 -6.53
C GLY A 152 -23.04 3.26 -6.23
N GLY A 153 -22.44 2.87 -5.09
CA GLY A 153 -21.04 3.17 -4.80
C GLY A 153 -20.78 4.63 -4.44
N ILE A 154 -19.65 5.16 -4.91
CA ILE A 154 -19.20 6.53 -4.59
C ILE A 154 -20.03 7.55 -5.39
N VAL A 155 -20.66 8.48 -4.67
CA VAL A 155 -21.29 9.65 -5.29
C VAL A 155 -20.21 10.71 -5.51
N TRP A 156 -19.54 10.67 -6.67
CA TRP A 156 -18.34 11.49 -6.93
C TRP A 156 -18.56 13.00 -6.74
N GLY A 157 -19.76 13.52 -7.01
CA GLY A 157 -20.10 14.92 -6.81
C GLY A 157 -20.11 15.39 -5.35
N THR A 158 -20.16 14.48 -4.38
CA THR A 158 -20.15 14.83 -2.94
C THR A 158 -18.75 14.92 -2.34
N LEU A 159 -17.71 14.57 -3.09
CA LEU A 159 -16.34 14.55 -2.57
C LEU A 159 -15.68 15.94 -2.53
N GLY A 160 -16.37 17.01 -2.98
CA GLY A 160 -15.85 18.38 -2.95
C GLY A 160 -14.61 18.60 -3.83
N ILE A 161 -14.34 17.68 -4.76
CA ILE A 161 -13.19 17.69 -5.67
C ILE A 161 -13.67 18.09 -7.06
N ASP A 162 -12.94 19.01 -7.70
CA ASP A 162 -13.11 19.22 -9.14
C ASP A 162 -12.54 18.02 -9.89
N ILE A 163 -13.44 17.15 -10.36
CA ILE A 163 -13.13 15.92 -11.08
C ILE A 163 -12.37 16.19 -12.40
N SER A 164 -12.41 17.42 -12.94
CA SER A 164 -11.64 17.81 -14.13
C SER A 164 -10.13 17.83 -13.89
N SER A 165 -9.70 17.93 -12.63
CA SER A 165 -8.29 17.88 -12.22
C SER A 165 -7.73 16.46 -12.10
N VAL A 166 -8.61 15.44 -12.01
CA VAL A 166 -8.22 14.03 -12.00
C VAL A 166 -8.13 13.54 -13.45
N LYS A 167 -7.19 14.11 -14.21
CA LYS A 167 -6.81 13.52 -15.49
C LYS A 167 -5.98 12.27 -15.18
N ALA A 168 -6.52 11.10 -15.54
CA ALA A 168 -5.76 9.87 -15.58
C ALA A 168 -4.51 10.10 -16.42
N ALA A 169 -3.34 9.91 -15.81
CA ALA A 169 -2.06 9.84 -16.49
C ALA A 169 -1.90 8.47 -17.17
#